data_AF-A0AAW1G7B1-F1
#
_entry.id   AF-A0AAW1G7B1-F1
#
_cell.length_a   1.000
_cell.length_b   1.000
_cell.length_c   1.000
_cell.angle_alpha   90.00
_cell.angle_beta   90.00
_cell.angle_gamma   90.00
#
_symmetry.space_group_name_H-M   'P 1'
#
loop_
_entity.id
_entity.type
_entity.pdbx_description
1 polymer ?
#
loop_
_entity_poly.entity_id
_entity_poly.type
_entity_poly.pdbx_seq_one_letter_code
_entity_poly.pdbx_strand_id
1 'polypeptide(L)'
;MEVIPEEVEHPIHFYLSSLEERVRCELLDSEARITQTKIKDRILLEIDEDRLQHFLDIVHEKTKEEMEISKMFCQANAKQELKNGHLQWQEEKSSYQAQMDEQRAETNRIAAALKETQDLLETERQVQPKTITEEEMEVFKNFCQAAVDEQFDVSSKLKEDLDNAKQELKNGHLQWQEEKSSYQAQLYEQRAETNRIAAALKETQDLLETEHKVQPKTTTDEEMEVFKNLCQAAVDEQFDVSSKLKEDLDKAKQELETIHLQWQQERFNATARQLKDSDYFHWQMHIMASYRAHEQEAAKQNLEKAQAFYQAQMDQQRVETNRIAAALKETQDLLETERHVQPKTTTEEETEVFKNFCQAAVDEQFDVSSKLKEDLDKAKRELETIHFQWQQERFNATARQLKDSDYFHWQMHIMASYRAHEHEAAKQNLEKAQAFYQAQMDQQGVETNRIAAALKETQDLLETERQVQPKTTMEEEMEVFKNFCQAAVDEQLYVSSKLKADLDNAKQELKNGHLQWQEEKSSYQAQMDEQRAETNRIAAALKETQDLLETERQAQPKTTTEEEMEVFKNFCQAAVDEQLYVSSKLKADLDNAKQELKKVIYNSKRRSLPNKPRWTNREPRQTGSQQL
;
A
#
# COMPACT_ATOMS: atom_id res chain seq x y z
N MET A 1 11.00 -74.91 33.62
CA MET A 1 9.57 -74.82 33.26
C MET A 1 9.26 -73.35 33.13
N GLU A 2 9.40 -72.81 31.93
CA GLU A 2 8.99 -71.44 31.61
C GLU A 2 7.49 -71.46 31.34
N VAL A 3 6.75 -70.69 32.12
CA VAL A 3 5.31 -70.46 31.93
C VAL A 3 5.18 -69.32 30.94
N ILE A 4 4.79 -69.65 29.71
CA ILE A 4 4.43 -68.66 28.68
C ILE A 4 3.10 -68.03 29.14
N PRO A 5 2.98 -66.70 29.25
CA PRO A 5 1.72 -66.06 29.59
C PRO A 5 0.74 -66.25 28.44
N GLU A 6 -0.43 -66.84 28.72
CA GLU A 6 -1.59 -66.80 27.81
C GLU A 6 -1.92 -65.33 27.51
N GLU A 7 -1.69 -64.90 26.27
CA GLU A 7 -2.21 -63.65 25.76
C GLU A 7 -3.74 -63.70 25.84
N VAL A 8 -4.30 -62.94 26.77
CA VAL A 8 -5.74 -62.72 26.87
C VAL A 8 -6.16 -61.91 25.64
N GLU A 9 -6.56 -62.60 24.58
CA GLU A 9 -7.26 -61.98 23.43
C GLU A 9 -8.52 -61.28 23.96
N HIS A 10 -8.45 -59.96 24.12
CA HIS A 10 -9.64 -59.17 24.36
C HIS A 10 -10.58 -59.32 23.15
N PRO A 11 -11.88 -59.62 23.34
CA PRO A 11 -12.75 -59.93 22.22
C PRO A 11 -12.91 -58.70 21.32
N ILE A 12 -12.27 -58.72 20.14
CA ILE A 12 -12.37 -57.72 19.07
C ILE A 12 -13.85 -57.35 18.78
N HIS A 13 -14.76 -58.29 19.03
CA HIS A 13 -16.20 -58.14 18.93
C HIS A 13 -16.80 -56.96 19.73
N PHE A 14 -16.22 -56.58 20.88
CA PHE A 14 -16.75 -55.46 21.68
C PHE A 14 -16.55 -54.11 20.99
N TYR A 15 -15.36 -53.90 20.41
CA TYR A 15 -15.02 -52.66 19.70
C TYR A 15 -15.79 -52.54 18.38
N LEU A 16 -15.94 -53.65 17.65
CA LEU A 16 -16.71 -53.67 16.41
C LEU A 16 -18.19 -53.37 16.66
N SER A 17 -18.79 -53.89 17.74
CA SER A 17 -20.18 -53.60 18.10
C SER A 17 -20.39 -52.12 18.43
N SER A 18 -19.44 -51.51 19.13
CA SER A 18 -19.50 -50.08 19.48
C SER A 18 -19.32 -49.17 18.25
N LEU A 19 -18.44 -49.56 17.33
CA LEU A 19 -18.21 -48.86 16.07
C LEU A 19 -19.42 -48.99 15.14
N GLU A 20 -20.02 -50.17 15.05
CA GLU A 20 -21.22 -50.44 14.26
C GLU A 20 -22.37 -49.54 14.72
N GLU A 21 -22.65 -49.48 16.03
CA GLU A 21 -23.70 -48.62 16.56
C GLU A 21 -23.45 -47.14 16.25
N ARG A 22 -22.19 -46.70 16.28
CA ARG A 22 -21.83 -45.32 15.94
C ARG A 22 -22.04 -45.02 14.45
N VAL A 23 -21.67 -45.95 13.58
CA VAL A 23 -21.92 -45.84 12.13
C VAL A 23 -23.42 -45.80 11.84
N ARG A 24 -24.23 -46.64 12.51
CA ARG A 24 -25.70 -46.59 12.40
C ARG A 24 -26.27 -45.23 12.82
N CYS A 25 -25.76 -44.67 13.92
CA CYS A 25 -26.22 -43.38 14.40
C CYS A 25 -25.82 -42.23 13.46
N GLU A 26 -24.61 -42.24 12.92
CA GLU A 26 -24.10 -41.15 12.06
C GLU A 26 -24.70 -41.20 10.64
N LEU A 27 -24.90 -42.39 10.07
CA LEU A 27 -25.51 -42.58 8.75
C LEU A 27 -27.04 -42.69 8.79
N LEU A 28 -27.61 -42.73 10.00
CA LEU A 28 -29.02 -43.04 10.28
C LEU A 28 -29.46 -44.41 9.73
N ASP A 29 -28.54 -45.27 9.32
CA ASP A 29 -28.80 -46.59 8.75
C ASP A 29 -28.91 -47.65 9.85
N SER A 30 -30.12 -48.08 10.17
CA SER A 30 -30.35 -49.16 11.16
C SER A 30 -29.83 -50.53 10.71
N GLU A 31 -29.58 -50.70 9.41
CA GLU A 31 -29.14 -51.97 8.82
C GLU A 31 -27.62 -52.04 8.63
N ALA A 32 -26.89 -50.93 8.78
CA ALA A 32 -25.44 -50.92 8.61
C ALA A 32 -24.77 -51.97 9.50
N ARG A 33 -23.85 -52.76 8.94
CA ARG A 33 -23.17 -53.86 9.62
C ARG A 33 -21.66 -53.80 9.43
N ILE A 34 -20.94 -54.10 10.49
CA ILE A 34 -19.48 -54.16 10.48
C ILE A 34 -19.06 -55.62 10.71
N THR A 35 -18.46 -56.23 9.69
CA THR A 35 -17.98 -57.62 9.76
C THR A 35 -16.47 -57.68 9.64
N GLN A 36 -15.84 -58.56 10.42
CA GLN A 36 -14.40 -58.78 10.30
C GLN A 36 -14.11 -59.58 9.04
N THR A 37 -13.19 -59.11 8.21
CA THR A 37 -12.81 -59.86 7.00
C THR A 37 -11.79 -60.94 7.34
N LYS A 38 -11.61 -61.90 6.42
CA LYS A 38 -10.54 -62.91 6.52
C LYS A 38 -9.14 -62.30 6.38
N ILE A 39 -9.05 -61.07 5.87
CA ILE A 39 -7.78 -60.36 5.72
C ILE A 39 -7.50 -59.68 7.06
N LYS A 40 -6.33 -60.00 7.64
CA LYS A 40 -5.89 -59.40 8.90
C LYS A 40 -5.93 -57.87 8.78
N ASP A 41 -6.48 -57.22 9.81
CA ASP A 41 -6.61 -55.76 9.93
C ASP A 41 -7.56 -55.08 8.93
N ARG A 42 -8.43 -55.84 8.24
CA ARG A 42 -9.50 -55.29 7.39
C ARG A 42 -10.89 -55.63 7.91
N ILE A 43 -11.78 -54.64 7.85
CA ILE A 43 -13.16 -54.71 8.28
C ILE A 43 -14.04 -54.37 7.07
N LEU A 44 -15.10 -55.14 6.86
CA LEU A 44 -16.11 -54.91 5.83
C LEU A 44 -17.27 -54.15 6.47
N LEU A 45 -17.64 -53.04 5.84
CA LEU A 45 -18.77 -52.22 6.23
C LEU A 45 -19.83 -52.33 5.15
N GLU A 46 -20.98 -52.91 5.51
CA GLU A 46 -22.16 -53.03 4.65
C GLU A 46 -23.12 -51.91 5.02
N ILE A 47 -23.44 -51.03 4.07
CA ILE A 47 -24.34 -49.87 4.25
C ILE A 47 -25.30 -49.82 3.07
N ASP A 48 -26.53 -49.36 3.31
CA ASP A 48 -27.48 -49.02 2.26
C ASP A 48 -26.98 -47.85 1.38
N GLU A 49 -26.89 -48.08 0.07
CA GLU A 49 -26.31 -47.14 -0.89
C GLU A 49 -27.05 -45.79 -0.91
N ASP A 50 -28.38 -45.79 -0.80
CA ASP A 50 -29.20 -44.57 -0.83
C ASP A 50 -28.93 -43.71 0.42
N ARG A 51 -28.75 -44.35 1.58
CA ARG A 51 -28.41 -43.64 2.82
C ARG A 51 -26.99 -43.09 2.81
N LEU A 52 -26.05 -43.85 2.26
CA LEU A 52 -24.67 -43.38 2.10
C LEU A 52 -24.62 -42.16 1.17
N GLN A 53 -25.33 -42.21 0.03
CA GLN A 53 -25.41 -41.09 -0.90
C GLN A 53 -26.03 -39.85 -0.24
N HIS A 54 -27.12 -40.02 0.52
CA HIS A 54 -27.75 -38.92 1.26
C HIS A 54 -26.80 -38.28 2.28
N PHE A 55 -26.04 -39.10 3.02
CA PHE A 55 -25.03 -38.60 3.96
C PHE A 55 -23.91 -37.83 3.24
N LEU A 56 -23.43 -38.34 2.11
CA LEU A 56 -22.42 -37.66 1.29
C LEU A 56 -22.91 -36.31 0.76
N ASP A 57 -24.18 -36.23 0.34
CA ASP A 57 -24.79 -34.97 -0.09
C ASP A 57 -24.86 -33.95 1.06
N ILE A 58 -25.20 -34.38 2.28
CA ILE A 58 -25.20 -33.52 3.49
C ILE A 58 -23.79 -33.02 3.80
N VAL A 59 -22.79 -33.91 3.76
CA VAL A 59 -21.39 -33.54 4.01
C VAL A 59 -20.88 -32.57 2.94
N HIS A 60 -21.28 -32.77 1.69
CA HIS A 60 -20.92 -31.87 0.59
C HIS A 60 -21.53 -30.48 0.76
N GLU A 61 -22.82 -30.38 1.12
CA GLU A 61 -23.45 -29.07 1.32
C GLU A 61 -22.87 -28.36 2.56
N LYS A 62 -22.59 -29.10 3.63
CA LYS A 62 -21.94 -28.53 4.83
C LYS A 62 -20.53 -28.02 4.55
N THR A 63 -19.72 -28.77 3.80
CA THR A 63 -18.37 -28.32 3.41
C THR A 63 -18.41 -27.10 2.50
N LYS A 64 -19.42 -27.00 1.63
CA LYS A 64 -19.67 -25.82 0.81
C LYS A 64 -20.06 -24.60 1.66
N GLU A 65 -20.92 -24.75 2.65
CA GLU A 65 -21.25 -23.67 3.61
C GLU A 65 -20.03 -23.22 4.42
N GLU A 66 -19.22 -24.16 4.93
CA GLU A 66 -17.98 -23.85 5.65
C GLU A 66 -16.98 -23.08 4.77
N MET A 67 -16.88 -23.44 3.48
CA MET A 67 -16.05 -22.74 2.51
C MET A 67 -16.56 -21.31 2.24
N GLU A 68 -17.87 -21.08 2.15
CA GLU A 68 -18.44 -19.74 2.01
C GLU A 68 -18.21 -18.88 3.25
N ILE A 69 -18.36 -19.44 4.45
CA ILE A 69 -18.08 -18.75 5.72
C ILE A 69 -16.59 -18.37 5.79
N SER A 70 -15.69 -19.30 5.45
CA SER A 70 -14.25 -19.03 5.44
C SER A 70 -13.91 -17.94 4.41
N LYS A 71 -14.55 -17.94 3.24
CA LYS A 71 -14.38 -16.90 2.21
C LYS A 71 -14.84 -15.53 2.72
N MET A 72 -15.99 -15.45 3.39
CA MET A 72 -16.47 -14.20 4.00
C MET A 72 -15.53 -13.69 5.08
N PHE A 73 -14.97 -14.57 5.92
CA PHE A 73 -14.01 -14.20 6.96
C PHE A 73 -12.71 -13.65 6.36
N CYS A 74 -12.14 -14.31 5.35
CA CYS A 74 -10.96 -13.81 4.64
C CYS A 74 -11.21 -12.44 3.99
N GLN A 75 -12.38 -12.23 3.38
CA GLN A 75 -12.75 -10.93 2.81
C GLN A 75 -12.90 -9.83 3.86
N ALA A 76 -13.45 -10.15 5.04
CA ALA A 76 -13.58 -9.20 6.14
C ALA A 76 -12.20 -8.80 6.71
N ASN A 77 -11.31 -9.77 6.91
CA ASN A 77 -9.93 -9.51 7.36
C ASN A 77 -9.16 -8.66 6.34
N ALA A 78 -9.24 -8.98 5.04
CA ALA A 78 -8.59 -8.18 3.99
C ALA A 78 -9.08 -6.72 3.98
N LYS A 79 -10.39 -6.49 4.20
CA LYS A 79 -10.94 -5.12 4.34
C LYS A 79 -10.43 -4.40 5.59
N GLN A 80 -10.26 -5.11 6.69
CA GLN A 80 -9.74 -4.54 7.94
C GLN A 80 -8.25 -4.20 7.84
N GLU A 81 -7.44 -5.06 7.22
CA GLU A 81 -6.03 -4.80 6.94
C GLU A 81 -5.85 -3.60 6.00
N LEU A 82 -6.67 -3.48 4.95
CA LEU A 82 -6.70 -2.29 4.09
C LEU A 82 -7.02 -1.00 4.86
N LYS A 83 -7.97 -1.07 5.80
CA LYS A 83 -8.34 0.09 6.63
C LYS A 83 -7.20 0.48 7.58
N ASN A 84 -6.55 -0.50 8.22
CA ASN A 84 -5.42 -0.27 9.11
C ASN A 84 -4.20 0.30 8.37
N GLY A 85 -3.88 -0.24 7.18
CA GLY A 85 -2.82 0.29 6.33
C GLY A 85 -3.09 1.73 5.86
N HIS A 86 -4.36 2.08 5.59
CA HIS A 86 -4.73 3.46 5.26
C HIS A 86 -4.54 4.44 6.42
N LEU A 87 -4.84 4.02 7.65
CA LEU A 87 -4.61 4.82 8.87
C LEU A 87 -3.12 5.05 9.11
N GLN A 88 -2.31 3.99 9.09
CA GLN A 88 -0.86 4.10 9.27
C GLN A 88 -0.23 5.02 8.22
N TRP A 89 -0.67 4.91 6.96
CA TRP A 89 -0.23 5.80 5.90
C TRP A 89 -0.62 7.28 6.13
N GLN A 90 -1.82 7.55 6.67
CA GLN A 90 -2.22 8.91 7.03
C GLN A 90 -1.37 9.50 8.17
N GLU A 91 -0.99 8.67 9.15
CA GLU A 91 -0.12 9.06 10.25
C GLU A 91 1.30 9.38 9.74
N GLU A 92 1.91 8.50 8.94
CA GLU A 92 3.22 8.72 8.34
C GLU A 92 3.25 9.96 7.44
N LYS A 93 2.20 10.16 6.62
CA LYS A 93 2.06 11.36 5.79
C LYS A 93 1.97 12.63 6.64
N SER A 94 1.20 12.61 7.72
CA SER A 94 1.03 13.77 8.61
C SER A 94 2.34 14.08 9.36
N SER A 95 3.08 13.05 9.78
CA SER A 95 4.41 13.19 10.38
C SER A 95 5.41 13.82 9.41
N TYR A 96 5.46 13.34 8.17
CA TYR A 96 6.37 13.89 7.16
C TYR A 96 6.01 15.35 6.81
N GLN A 97 4.72 15.65 6.68
CA GLN A 97 4.26 17.02 6.43
C GLN A 97 4.63 17.96 7.59
N ALA A 98 4.45 17.53 8.83
CA ALA A 98 4.85 18.31 10.01
C ALA A 98 6.36 18.59 10.03
N GLN A 99 7.19 17.60 9.69
CA GLN A 99 8.63 17.78 9.59
C GLN A 99 9.03 18.78 8.50
N MET A 100 8.37 18.75 7.34
CA MET A 100 8.60 19.72 6.27
C MET A 100 8.16 21.13 6.65
N ASP A 101 7.02 21.26 7.32
CA ASP A 101 6.53 22.55 7.81
C ASP A 101 7.42 23.12 8.92
N GLU A 102 7.99 22.27 9.79
CA GLU A 102 8.99 22.65 10.78
C GLU A 102 10.29 23.15 10.13
N GLN A 103 10.83 22.44 9.13
CA GLN A 103 11.99 22.91 8.38
C GLN A 103 11.74 24.24 7.66
N ARG A 104 10.53 24.42 7.10
CA ARG A 104 10.12 25.69 6.49
C ARG A 104 10.01 26.81 7.51
N ALA A 105 9.46 26.53 8.69
CA ALA A 105 9.38 27.50 9.79
C ALA A 105 10.78 27.91 10.27
N GLU A 106 11.70 26.96 10.39
CA GLU A 106 13.09 27.24 10.79
C GLU A 106 13.82 28.08 9.74
N THR A 107 13.64 27.75 8.45
CA THR A 107 14.16 28.56 7.34
C THR A 107 13.64 30.00 7.40
N ASN A 108 12.34 30.18 7.69
CA ASN A 108 11.74 31.50 7.84
C ASN A 108 12.26 32.26 9.08
N ARG A 109 12.54 31.58 10.19
CA ARG A 109 13.17 32.20 11.38
C ARG A 109 14.57 32.71 11.07
N ILE A 110 15.38 31.90 10.39
CA ILE A 110 16.74 32.28 9.97
C ILE A 110 16.68 33.48 9.02
N ALA A 111 15.77 33.47 8.03
CA ALA A 111 15.60 34.59 7.10
C ALA A 111 15.14 35.88 7.82
N ALA A 112 14.24 35.77 8.80
CA ALA A 112 13.79 36.92 9.60
C ALA A 112 14.92 37.49 10.47
N ALA A 113 15.70 36.63 11.13
CA ALA A 113 16.85 37.04 11.93
C ALA A 113 17.92 37.74 11.07
N LEU A 114 18.22 37.20 9.88
CA LEU A 114 19.13 37.84 8.93
C LEU A 114 18.64 39.23 8.51
N LYS A 115 17.34 39.38 8.26
CA LYS A 115 16.74 40.67 7.92
C LYS A 115 16.80 41.68 9.07
N GLU A 116 16.47 41.26 10.29
CA GLU A 116 16.58 42.12 11.48
C GLU A 116 18.03 42.57 11.71
N THR A 117 18.99 41.66 11.55
CA THR A 117 20.42 41.99 11.65
C THR A 117 20.85 42.99 10.58
N GLN A 118 20.35 42.84 9.35
CA GLN A 118 20.58 43.78 8.25
C GLN A 118 19.98 45.16 8.54
N ASP A 119 18.74 45.23 9.03
CA ASP A 119 18.07 46.49 9.37
C ASP A 119 18.81 47.21 10.52
N LEU A 120 19.28 46.48 11.55
CA LEU A 120 20.09 47.03 12.64
C LEU A 120 21.41 47.64 12.14
N LEU A 121 22.12 46.96 11.24
CA LEU A 121 23.35 47.47 10.61
C LEU A 121 23.09 48.73 9.76
N GLU A 122 21.97 48.77 9.03
CA GLU A 122 21.55 49.94 8.24
C GLU A 122 21.25 51.14 9.16
N THR A 123 20.60 50.88 10.31
CA THR A 123 20.26 51.92 11.30
C THR A 123 21.51 52.44 12.03
N GLU A 124 22.45 51.56 12.38
CA GLU A 124 23.72 51.93 13.01
C GLU A 124 24.59 52.78 12.06
N ARG A 125 24.60 52.46 10.76
CA ARG A 125 25.20 53.28 9.70
C ARG A 125 24.65 54.71 9.65
N GLN A 126 23.38 54.93 10.00
CA GLN A 126 22.76 56.27 9.97
C GLN A 126 22.99 57.08 11.25
N VAL A 127 23.28 56.45 12.39
CA VAL A 127 23.34 57.12 13.70
C VAL A 127 24.76 57.53 14.12
N GLN A 128 25.82 56.89 13.60
CA GLN A 128 27.20 57.39 13.75
C GLN A 128 28.08 57.16 12.51
N PRO A 129 28.56 58.22 11.83
CA PRO A 129 29.72 58.09 10.94
C PRO A 129 30.99 58.02 11.80
N LYS A 130 31.19 56.91 12.50
CA LYS A 130 32.49 56.54 13.08
C LYS A 130 32.92 55.24 12.45
N THR A 131 33.89 55.37 11.55
CA THR A 131 34.79 54.35 10.99
C THR A 131 34.65 52.95 11.63
N ILE A 132 33.66 52.17 11.19
CA ILE A 132 33.81 50.72 11.12
C ILE A 132 34.89 50.53 10.04
N THR A 133 36.03 49.99 10.44
CA THR A 133 37.14 49.78 9.51
C THR A 133 36.71 48.78 8.46
N GLU A 134 37.13 49.01 7.21
CA GLU A 134 36.80 48.21 6.03
C GLU A 134 37.04 46.70 6.27
N GLU A 135 38.00 46.37 7.13
CA GLU A 135 38.33 45.01 7.58
C GLU A 135 37.18 44.30 8.33
N GLU A 136 36.44 44.97 9.21
CA GLU A 136 35.35 44.33 9.98
C GLU A 136 34.15 44.02 9.07
N MET A 137 33.90 44.90 8.09
CA MET A 137 32.85 44.70 7.09
C MET A 137 33.20 43.57 6.12
N GLU A 138 34.48 43.40 5.79
CA GLU A 138 34.98 42.30 4.97
C GLU A 138 34.86 40.95 5.70
N VAL A 139 35.17 40.91 7.01
CA VAL A 139 35.02 39.69 7.85
C VAL A 139 33.55 39.26 7.92
N PHE A 140 32.62 40.19 8.10
CA PHE A 140 31.19 39.86 8.14
C PHE A 140 30.66 39.37 6.78
N LYS A 141 31.11 39.98 5.68
CA LYS A 141 30.79 39.53 4.32
C LYS A 141 31.27 38.10 4.07
N ASN A 142 32.51 37.80 4.48
CA ASN A 142 33.09 36.47 4.34
C ASN A 142 32.34 35.43 5.20
N PHE A 143 31.89 35.81 6.39
CA PHE A 143 31.09 34.93 7.25
C PHE A 143 29.71 34.61 6.63
N CYS A 144 29.00 35.63 6.12
CA CYS A 144 27.71 35.42 5.46
C CYS A 144 27.84 34.60 4.18
N GLN A 145 28.91 34.84 3.40
CA GLN A 145 29.19 34.07 2.19
C GLN A 145 29.49 32.60 2.52
N ALA A 146 30.30 32.33 3.54
CA ALA A 146 30.58 30.96 3.98
C ALA A 146 29.32 30.21 4.42
N ALA A 147 28.40 30.87 5.14
CA ALA A 147 27.13 30.26 5.56
C ALA A 147 26.20 29.94 4.37
N VAL A 148 26.18 30.81 3.34
CA VAL A 148 25.42 30.57 2.10
C VAL A 148 26.05 29.43 1.29
N ASP A 149 27.37 29.38 1.21
CA ASP A 149 28.10 28.33 0.49
C ASP A 149 27.89 26.96 1.16
N GLU A 150 27.91 26.90 2.49
CA GLU A 150 27.64 25.66 3.25
C GLU A 150 26.18 25.19 3.07
N GLN A 151 25.22 26.12 3.06
CA GLN A 151 23.81 25.78 2.79
C GLN A 151 23.60 25.28 1.34
N PHE A 152 24.32 25.87 0.38
CA PHE A 152 24.27 25.44 -1.02
C PHE A 152 24.87 24.04 -1.19
N ASP A 153 25.96 23.72 -0.49
CA ASP A 153 26.61 22.40 -0.53
C ASP A 153 25.70 21.31 0.04
N VAL A 154 25.02 21.59 1.17
CA VAL A 154 24.00 20.70 1.75
C VAL A 154 22.83 20.50 0.78
N SER A 155 22.31 21.57 0.16
CA SER A 155 21.21 21.47 -0.80
C SER A 155 21.60 20.71 -2.08
N SER A 156 22.85 20.83 -2.53
CA SER A 156 23.37 20.10 -3.68
C SER A 156 23.46 18.60 -3.38
N LYS A 157 23.98 18.24 -2.22
CA LYS A 157 24.11 16.85 -1.77
C LYS A 157 22.75 16.16 -1.59
N LEU A 158 21.78 16.86 -1.02
CA LEU A 158 20.41 16.36 -0.85
C LEU A 158 19.70 16.11 -2.20
N LYS A 159 20.02 16.93 -3.21
CA LYS A 159 19.53 16.74 -4.58
C LYS A 159 20.16 15.52 -5.25
N GLU A 160 21.46 15.32 -5.06
CA GLU A 160 22.18 14.14 -5.57
C GLU A 160 21.64 12.84 -4.95
N ASP A 161 21.45 12.82 -3.62
CA ASP A 161 20.86 11.68 -2.91
C ASP A 161 19.44 11.36 -3.41
N LEU A 162 18.62 12.40 -3.67
CA LEU A 162 17.27 12.23 -4.21
C LEU A 162 17.29 11.64 -5.63
N ASP A 163 18.23 12.06 -6.48
CA ASP A 163 18.33 11.55 -7.85
C ASP A 163 18.91 10.13 -7.88
N ASN A 164 19.83 9.79 -6.97
CA ASN A 164 20.31 8.42 -6.75
C ASN A 164 19.18 7.49 -6.30
N ALA A 165 18.36 7.91 -5.32
CA ALA A 165 17.22 7.13 -4.85
C ALA A 165 16.18 6.87 -5.96
N LYS A 166 15.91 7.84 -6.85
CA LYS A 166 15.05 7.64 -8.02
C LYS A 166 15.64 6.63 -9.01
N GLN A 167 16.95 6.65 -9.20
CA GLN A 167 17.68 5.72 -10.06
C GLN A 167 17.58 4.28 -9.53
N GLU A 168 17.83 4.08 -8.23
CA GLU A 168 17.69 2.77 -7.58
C GLU A 168 16.27 2.21 -7.69
N LEU A 169 15.25 3.05 -7.49
CA LEU A 169 13.84 2.68 -7.67
C LEU A 169 13.54 2.23 -9.11
N LYS A 170 14.10 2.94 -10.09
CA LYS A 170 13.93 2.60 -11.52
C LYS A 170 14.61 1.27 -11.87
N ASN A 171 15.79 1.03 -11.32
CA ASN A 171 16.54 -0.21 -11.53
C ASN A 171 15.84 -1.40 -10.87
N GLY A 172 15.33 -1.24 -9.64
CA GLY A 172 14.53 -2.27 -8.96
C GLY A 172 13.24 -2.62 -9.72
N HIS A 173 12.60 -1.65 -10.38
CA HIS A 173 11.42 -1.91 -11.21
C HIS A 173 11.74 -2.77 -12.45
N LEU A 174 12.86 -2.50 -13.13
CA LEU A 174 13.33 -3.30 -14.26
C LEU A 174 13.63 -4.74 -13.84
N GLN A 175 14.34 -4.91 -12.73
CA GLN A 175 14.72 -6.24 -12.22
C GLN A 175 13.48 -7.08 -11.87
N TRP A 176 12.49 -6.48 -11.21
CA TRP A 176 11.21 -7.13 -10.94
C TRP A 176 10.45 -7.53 -12.22
N GLN A 177 10.50 -6.70 -13.27
CA GLN A 177 9.83 -6.98 -14.54
C GLN A 177 10.48 -8.16 -15.28
N GLU A 178 11.80 -8.29 -15.20
CA GLU A 178 12.55 -9.42 -15.74
C GLU A 178 12.25 -10.71 -14.97
N GLU A 179 12.25 -10.67 -13.63
CA GLU A 179 11.89 -11.80 -12.77
C GLU A 179 10.46 -12.28 -13.05
N LYS A 180 9.49 -11.36 -13.15
CA LYS A 180 8.11 -11.69 -13.49
C LYS A 180 7.99 -12.41 -14.84
N SER A 181 8.74 -11.94 -15.84
CA SER A 181 8.74 -12.54 -17.19
C SER A 181 9.35 -13.96 -17.17
N SER A 182 10.41 -14.16 -16.37
CA SER A 182 11.05 -15.46 -16.16
C SER A 182 10.10 -16.47 -15.50
N TYR A 183 9.38 -16.07 -14.44
CA TYR A 183 8.38 -16.93 -13.80
C TYR A 183 7.22 -17.30 -14.74
N GLN A 184 6.75 -16.35 -15.54
CA GLN A 184 5.72 -16.64 -16.54
C GLN A 184 6.18 -17.66 -17.58
N ALA A 185 7.43 -17.55 -18.05
CA ALA A 185 8.01 -18.51 -18.99
C ALA A 185 8.09 -19.93 -18.39
N GLN A 186 8.54 -20.05 -17.14
CA GLN A 186 8.59 -21.36 -16.44
C GLN A 186 7.20 -22.01 -16.30
N LEU A 187 6.16 -21.22 -16.03
CA LEU A 187 4.79 -21.74 -15.95
C LEU A 187 4.28 -22.26 -17.30
N TYR A 188 4.58 -21.56 -18.40
CA TYR A 188 4.22 -22.03 -19.73
C TYR A 188 4.94 -23.34 -20.09
N GLU A 189 6.20 -23.45 -19.71
CA GLU A 189 7.01 -24.64 -19.96
C GLU A 189 6.55 -25.85 -19.14
N GLN A 190 6.29 -25.68 -17.83
CA GLN A 190 5.69 -26.74 -17.00
C GLN A 190 4.32 -27.19 -17.51
N ARG A 191 3.49 -26.25 -17.99
CA ARG A 191 2.18 -26.59 -18.55
C ARG A 191 2.32 -27.38 -19.86
N ALA A 192 3.30 -27.03 -20.70
CA ALA A 192 3.61 -27.78 -21.90
C ALA A 192 4.08 -29.21 -21.57
N GLU A 193 4.93 -29.36 -20.55
CA GLU A 193 5.42 -30.66 -20.09
C GLU A 193 4.29 -31.54 -19.54
N THR A 194 3.42 -30.97 -18.70
CA THR A 194 2.23 -31.67 -18.17
C THR A 194 1.32 -32.16 -19.31
N ASN A 195 1.13 -31.34 -20.35
CA ASN A 195 0.35 -31.72 -21.52
C ASN A 195 1.01 -32.84 -22.34
N ARG A 196 2.35 -32.87 -22.43
CA ARG A 196 3.07 -33.97 -23.08
C ARG A 196 2.92 -35.28 -22.33
N ILE A 197 3.06 -35.26 -21.01
CA ILE A 197 2.88 -36.45 -20.16
C ILE A 197 1.44 -36.97 -20.27
N ALA A 198 0.45 -36.08 -20.21
CA ALA A 198 -0.95 -36.47 -20.37
C ALA A 198 -1.24 -37.08 -21.75
N ALA A 199 -0.62 -36.56 -22.82
CA ALA A 199 -0.76 -37.13 -24.16
C ALA A 199 -0.12 -38.52 -24.26
N ALA A 200 1.07 -38.71 -23.69
CA ALA A 200 1.77 -40.00 -23.68
C ALA A 200 1.00 -41.07 -22.87
N LEU A 201 0.45 -40.71 -21.71
CA LEU A 201 -0.40 -41.60 -20.91
C LEU A 201 -1.67 -42.02 -21.67
N LYS A 202 -2.27 -41.10 -22.43
CA LYS A 202 -3.44 -41.42 -23.25
C LYS A 202 -3.08 -42.38 -24.40
N GLU A 203 -1.95 -42.16 -25.05
CA GLU A 203 -1.47 -43.04 -26.12
C GLU A 203 -1.14 -44.44 -25.62
N THR A 204 -0.50 -44.58 -24.45
CA THR A 204 -0.24 -45.89 -23.84
C THR A 204 -1.51 -46.60 -23.39
N GLN A 205 -2.50 -45.86 -22.89
CA GLN A 205 -3.82 -46.40 -22.56
C GLN A 205 -4.56 -46.90 -23.81
N ASP A 206 -4.56 -46.12 -24.90
CA ASP A 206 -5.16 -46.51 -26.18
C ASP A 206 -4.48 -47.77 -26.76
N LEU A 207 -3.14 -47.87 -26.67
CA LEU A 207 -2.39 -49.05 -27.10
C LEU A 207 -2.75 -50.30 -26.29
N LEU A 208 -2.82 -50.21 -24.96
CA LEU A 208 -3.23 -51.31 -24.08
C LEU A 208 -4.65 -51.79 -24.37
N GLU A 209 -5.61 -50.87 -24.61
CA GLU A 209 -6.98 -51.25 -25.00
C GLU A 209 -7.03 -51.96 -26.37
N THR A 210 -6.15 -51.60 -27.31
CA THR A 210 -6.07 -52.29 -28.61
C THR A 210 -5.42 -53.67 -28.49
N GLU A 211 -4.39 -53.83 -27.66
CA GLU A 211 -3.69 -55.10 -27.46
C GLU A 211 -4.57 -56.13 -26.72
N HIS A 212 -5.39 -55.65 -25.77
CA HIS A 212 -6.37 -56.47 -25.04
C HIS A 212 -7.51 -57.03 -25.93
N LYS A 213 -7.70 -56.50 -27.14
CA LYS A 213 -8.64 -57.03 -28.14
C LYS A 213 -8.01 -58.10 -29.04
N VAL A 214 -6.69 -58.29 -29.02
CA VAL A 214 -5.97 -59.09 -30.03
C VAL A 214 -5.33 -60.37 -29.47
N GLN A 215 -5.08 -60.51 -28.15
CA GLN A 215 -4.43 -61.70 -27.60
C GLN A 215 -5.29 -62.61 -26.68
N PRO A 216 -5.14 -63.94 -26.75
CA PRO A 216 -5.81 -64.91 -25.87
C PRO A 216 -5.13 -65.04 -24.50
N LYS A 217 -5.97 -65.04 -23.45
CA LYS A 217 -5.69 -65.26 -22.02
C LYS A 217 -4.59 -66.28 -21.72
N THR A 218 -3.38 -65.82 -21.40
CA THR A 218 -2.39 -66.61 -20.62
C THR A 218 -1.66 -65.82 -19.54
N THR A 219 -1.88 -64.51 -19.42
CA THR A 219 -1.42 -63.76 -18.25
C THR A 219 -2.32 -64.09 -17.07
N THR A 220 -1.71 -64.63 -16.02
CA THR A 220 -2.35 -64.98 -14.76
C THR A 220 -3.05 -63.75 -14.19
N ASP A 221 -4.36 -63.86 -13.87
CA ASP A 221 -5.17 -62.74 -13.37
C ASP A 221 -4.50 -62.01 -12.20
N GLU A 222 -3.67 -62.71 -11.41
CA GLU A 222 -2.88 -62.16 -10.30
C GLU A 222 -1.76 -61.18 -10.75
N GLU A 223 -1.03 -61.47 -11.83
CA GLU A 223 0.01 -60.56 -12.35
C GLU A 223 -0.61 -59.31 -12.95
N MET A 224 -1.77 -59.46 -13.60
CA MET A 224 -2.55 -58.35 -14.13
C MET A 224 -3.12 -57.48 -13.00
N GLU A 225 -3.57 -58.09 -11.91
CA GLU A 225 -4.07 -57.38 -10.73
C GLU A 225 -2.93 -56.66 -9.99
N VAL A 226 -1.75 -57.28 -9.90
CA VAL A 226 -0.54 -56.63 -9.34
C VAL A 226 -0.11 -55.44 -10.20
N PHE A 227 -0.11 -55.58 -11.53
CA PHE A 227 0.20 -54.49 -12.44
C PHE A 227 -0.84 -53.36 -12.36
N LYS A 228 -2.14 -53.68 -12.33
CA LYS A 228 -3.21 -52.70 -12.10
C LYS A 228 -3.02 -51.96 -10.78
N ASN A 229 -2.71 -52.67 -9.69
CA ASN A 229 -2.50 -52.06 -8.38
C ASN A 229 -1.23 -51.20 -8.34
N LEU A 230 -0.17 -51.59 -9.05
CA LEU A 230 1.06 -50.79 -9.19
C LEU A 230 0.83 -49.52 -10.01
N CYS A 231 0.13 -49.62 -11.14
CA CYS A 231 -0.25 -48.47 -11.93
C CYS A 231 -1.22 -47.56 -11.17
N GLN A 232 -2.19 -48.12 -10.43
CA GLN A 232 -3.12 -47.33 -9.62
C GLN A 232 -2.40 -46.64 -8.46
N ALA A 233 -1.50 -47.31 -7.76
CA ALA A 233 -0.70 -46.70 -6.69
C ALA A 233 0.22 -45.60 -7.22
N ALA A 234 0.84 -45.80 -8.39
CA ALA A 234 1.66 -44.77 -9.04
C ALA A 234 0.80 -43.56 -9.48
N VAL A 235 -0.41 -43.79 -9.97
CA VAL A 235 -1.37 -42.73 -10.32
C VAL A 235 -1.86 -42.00 -9.07
N ASP A 236 -2.17 -42.71 -7.98
CA ASP A 236 -2.62 -42.12 -6.72
C ASP A 236 -1.50 -41.30 -6.06
N GLU A 237 -0.26 -41.79 -6.07
CA GLU A 237 0.90 -41.07 -5.54
C GLU A 237 1.25 -39.86 -6.41
N GLN A 238 1.14 -39.97 -7.74
CA GLN A 238 1.26 -38.83 -8.65
C GLN A 238 0.11 -37.83 -8.45
N PHE A 239 -1.10 -38.30 -8.18
CA PHE A 239 -2.27 -37.45 -7.91
C PHE A 239 -2.10 -36.68 -6.59
N ASP A 240 -1.58 -37.31 -5.54
CA ASP A 240 -1.27 -36.63 -4.27
C ASP A 240 -0.17 -35.58 -4.43
N VAL A 241 0.89 -35.91 -5.18
CA VAL A 241 1.96 -34.95 -5.51
C VAL A 241 1.40 -33.79 -6.34
N SER A 242 0.55 -34.07 -7.33
CA SER A 242 -0.07 -33.07 -8.20
C SER A 242 -1.09 -32.20 -7.44
N SER A 243 -1.84 -32.80 -6.51
CA SER A 243 -2.78 -32.12 -5.62
C SER A 243 -2.05 -31.16 -4.68
N LYS A 244 -0.93 -31.60 -4.10
CA LYS A 244 -0.08 -30.77 -3.23
C LYS A 244 0.62 -29.65 -3.99
N LEU A 245 1.16 -29.94 -5.18
CA LEU A 245 1.72 -28.93 -6.08
C LEU A 245 0.66 -27.92 -6.51
N LYS A 246 -0.58 -28.36 -6.75
CA LYS A 246 -1.70 -27.48 -7.07
C LYS A 246 -2.07 -26.58 -5.89
N GLU A 247 -2.09 -27.11 -4.68
CA GLU A 247 -2.33 -26.32 -3.45
C GLU A 247 -1.22 -25.27 -3.22
N ASP A 248 0.05 -25.67 -3.32
CA ASP A 248 1.19 -24.76 -3.21
C ASP A 248 1.19 -23.71 -4.33
N LEU A 249 0.78 -24.10 -5.55
CA LEU A 249 0.65 -23.19 -6.69
C LEU A 249 -0.52 -22.21 -6.51
N ASP A 250 -1.66 -22.65 -6.00
CA ASP A 250 -2.81 -21.78 -5.75
C ASP A 250 -2.52 -20.82 -4.59
N LYS A 251 -1.76 -21.25 -3.59
CA LYS A 251 -1.24 -20.39 -2.53
C LYS A 251 -0.23 -19.36 -3.07
N ALA A 252 0.73 -19.80 -3.89
CA ALA A 252 1.68 -18.89 -4.53
C ALA A 252 0.97 -17.89 -5.45
N LYS A 253 -0.04 -18.32 -6.22
CA LYS A 253 -0.88 -17.43 -7.01
C LYS A 253 -1.63 -16.43 -6.14
N GLN A 254 -2.20 -16.84 -5.01
CA GLN A 254 -2.85 -15.92 -4.07
C GLN A 254 -1.87 -14.89 -3.50
N GLU A 255 -0.67 -15.30 -3.11
CA GLU A 255 0.38 -14.38 -2.63
C GLU A 255 0.80 -13.40 -3.74
N LEU A 256 0.99 -13.88 -4.97
CA LEU A 256 1.38 -13.07 -6.13
C LEU A 256 0.26 -12.13 -6.57
N GLU A 257 -1.00 -12.57 -6.48
CA GLU A 257 -2.19 -11.76 -6.75
C GLU A 257 -2.39 -10.69 -5.66
N THR A 258 -2.09 -11.01 -4.41
CA THR A 258 -2.06 -10.05 -3.30
C THR A 258 -0.99 -8.97 -3.51
N ILE A 259 0.25 -9.38 -3.85
CA ILE A 259 1.35 -8.47 -4.17
C ILE A 259 1.01 -7.63 -5.41
N HIS A 260 0.39 -8.22 -6.43
CA HIS A 260 -0.03 -7.51 -7.63
C HIS A 260 -1.13 -6.49 -7.35
N LEU A 261 -2.11 -6.81 -6.50
CA LEU A 261 -3.15 -5.90 -6.04
C LEU A 261 -2.56 -4.75 -5.23
N GLN A 262 -1.62 -5.02 -4.32
CA GLN A 262 -0.90 -3.99 -3.56
C GLN A 262 -0.14 -3.05 -4.50
N TRP A 263 0.63 -3.60 -5.44
CA TRP A 263 1.35 -2.81 -6.44
C TRP A 263 0.43 -2.01 -7.36
N GLN A 264 -0.68 -2.60 -7.83
CA GLN A 264 -1.68 -1.87 -8.61
C GLN A 264 -2.32 -0.75 -7.81
N GLN A 265 -2.55 -0.96 -6.51
CA GLN A 265 -3.10 0.04 -5.62
C GLN A 265 -2.09 1.16 -5.32
N GLU A 266 -0.82 0.85 -5.11
CA GLU A 266 0.24 1.84 -4.99
C GLU A 266 0.41 2.66 -6.27
N ARG A 267 0.38 1.99 -7.43
CA ARG A 267 0.40 2.66 -8.74
C ARG A 267 -0.84 3.52 -8.93
N PHE A 268 -2.04 3.02 -8.65
CA PHE A 268 -3.28 3.81 -8.70
C PHE A 268 -3.20 5.00 -7.74
N ASN A 269 -2.66 4.84 -6.54
CA ASN A 269 -2.46 5.91 -5.58
C ASN A 269 -1.42 6.94 -6.07
N ALA A 270 -0.34 6.50 -6.71
CA ALA A 270 0.67 7.39 -7.29
C ALA A 270 0.11 8.17 -8.49
N THR A 271 -0.62 7.50 -9.39
CA THR A 271 -1.31 8.16 -10.51
C THR A 271 -2.45 9.05 -9.99
N ALA A 272 -3.18 8.67 -8.94
CA ALA A 272 -4.21 9.48 -8.31
C ALA A 272 -3.63 10.68 -7.54
N ARG A 273 -2.38 10.62 -7.04
CA ARG A 273 -1.66 11.79 -6.52
C ARG A 273 -1.32 12.74 -7.66
N GLN A 274 -0.75 12.24 -8.76
CA GLN A 274 -0.44 13.04 -9.94
C GLN A 274 -1.70 13.62 -10.62
N LEU A 275 -2.78 12.84 -10.71
CA LEU A 275 -4.07 13.26 -11.26
C LEU A 275 -4.84 14.14 -10.28
N LYS A 276 -4.76 13.99 -8.96
CA LYS A 276 -5.43 14.95 -8.06
C LYS A 276 -4.74 16.30 -8.06
N ASP A 277 -3.42 16.33 -8.16
CA ASP A 277 -2.68 17.60 -8.29
C ASP A 277 -2.87 18.21 -9.69
N SER A 278 -2.98 17.39 -10.75
CA SER A 278 -3.29 17.83 -12.11
C SER A 278 -4.75 18.23 -12.30
N ASP A 279 -5.72 17.40 -11.90
CA ASP A 279 -7.16 17.59 -12.08
C ASP A 279 -7.71 18.65 -11.13
N TYR A 280 -7.14 18.84 -9.93
CA TYR A 280 -7.51 19.99 -9.10
C TYR A 280 -7.06 21.30 -9.75
N PHE A 281 -5.85 21.32 -10.32
CA PHE A 281 -5.34 22.47 -11.07
C PHE A 281 -6.09 22.68 -12.39
N HIS A 282 -6.46 21.60 -13.07
CA HIS A 282 -7.19 21.63 -14.34
C HIS A 282 -8.66 21.98 -14.14
N TRP A 283 -9.29 21.52 -13.06
CA TRP A 283 -10.63 21.91 -12.63
C TRP A 283 -10.66 23.36 -12.18
N GLN A 284 -9.68 23.84 -11.40
CA GLN A 284 -9.56 25.27 -11.09
C GLN A 284 -9.36 26.11 -12.37
N MET A 285 -8.48 25.67 -13.28
CA MET A 285 -8.27 26.36 -14.57
C MET A 285 -9.52 26.33 -15.45
N HIS A 286 -10.27 25.23 -15.48
CA HIS A 286 -11.50 25.10 -16.27
C HIS A 286 -12.64 25.91 -15.67
N ILE A 287 -12.74 26.00 -14.33
CA ILE A 287 -13.67 26.90 -13.66
C ILE A 287 -13.30 28.35 -13.97
N MET A 288 -12.04 28.74 -13.81
CA MET A 288 -11.62 30.11 -14.13
C MET A 288 -11.80 30.45 -15.62
N ALA A 289 -11.53 29.51 -16.53
CA ALA A 289 -11.71 29.71 -17.96
C ALA A 289 -13.20 29.79 -18.36
N SER A 290 -14.07 28.97 -17.77
CA SER A 290 -15.51 29.03 -18.01
C SER A 290 -16.16 30.29 -17.44
N TYR A 291 -15.74 30.75 -16.25
CA TYR A 291 -16.13 32.05 -15.73
C TYR A 291 -15.71 33.20 -16.64
N ARG A 292 -14.44 33.21 -17.11
CA ARG A 292 -13.99 34.23 -18.07
C ARG A 292 -14.72 34.18 -19.41
N ALA A 293 -15.01 32.99 -19.93
CA ALA A 293 -15.77 32.84 -21.17
C ALA A 293 -17.22 33.35 -21.00
N HIS A 294 -17.86 33.06 -19.88
CA HIS A 294 -19.21 33.55 -19.58
C HIS A 294 -19.24 35.07 -19.39
N GLU A 295 -18.23 35.66 -18.73
CA GLU A 295 -18.10 37.12 -18.61
C GLU A 295 -17.84 37.78 -19.97
N GLN A 296 -16.99 37.20 -20.81
CA GLN A 296 -16.73 37.71 -22.15
C GLN A 296 -17.97 37.63 -23.05
N GLU A 297 -18.71 36.53 -23.00
CA GLU A 297 -19.94 36.35 -23.78
C GLU A 297 -21.05 37.30 -23.29
N ALA A 298 -21.21 37.46 -21.97
CA ALA A 298 -22.15 38.43 -21.41
C ALA A 298 -21.79 39.87 -21.79
N ALA A 299 -20.51 40.23 -21.75
CA ALA A 299 -20.02 41.54 -22.19
C ALA A 299 -20.27 41.75 -23.69
N LYS A 300 -20.03 40.73 -24.52
CA LYS A 300 -20.28 40.77 -25.96
C LYS A 300 -21.77 40.94 -26.28
N GLN A 301 -22.65 40.18 -25.64
CA GLN A 301 -24.09 40.30 -25.84
C GLN A 301 -24.62 41.66 -25.39
N ASN A 302 -24.09 42.21 -24.30
CA ASN A 302 -24.44 43.56 -23.86
C ASN A 302 -23.97 44.63 -24.85
N LEU A 303 -22.77 44.46 -25.42
CA LEU A 303 -22.26 45.35 -26.46
C LEU A 303 -23.12 45.29 -27.74
N GLU A 304 -23.49 44.09 -28.19
CA GLU A 304 -24.35 43.90 -29.37
C GLU A 304 -25.75 44.49 -29.15
N LYS A 305 -26.34 44.30 -27.95
CA LYS A 305 -27.62 44.94 -27.59
C LYS A 305 -27.51 46.46 -27.59
N ALA A 306 -26.42 47.01 -27.05
CA ALA A 306 -26.19 48.45 -27.05
C ALA A 306 -26.01 48.99 -28.47
N GLN A 307 -25.24 48.31 -29.33
CA GLN A 307 -25.06 48.69 -30.73
C GLN A 307 -26.38 48.62 -31.52
N ALA A 308 -27.16 47.55 -31.34
CA ALA A 308 -28.47 47.42 -31.98
C ALA A 308 -29.45 48.52 -31.53
N PHE A 309 -29.45 48.86 -30.24
CA PHE A 309 -30.25 49.96 -29.71
C PHE A 309 -29.85 51.31 -30.33
N TYR A 310 -28.55 51.63 -30.37
CA TYR A 310 -28.06 52.86 -30.99
C TYR A 310 -28.38 52.93 -32.49
N GLN A 311 -28.23 51.81 -33.20
CA GLN A 311 -28.54 51.75 -34.63
C GLN A 311 -30.03 51.98 -34.89
N ALA A 312 -30.92 51.34 -34.11
CA ALA A 312 -32.36 51.54 -34.20
C ALA A 312 -32.75 53.00 -33.93
N GLN A 313 -32.11 53.66 -32.97
CA GLN A 313 -32.34 55.07 -32.66
C GLN A 313 -31.92 55.98 -33.83
N MET A 314 -30.76 55.72 -34.44
CA MET A 314 -30.28 56.49 -35.60
C MET A 314 -31.18 56.30 -36.82
N ASP A 315 -31.67 55.08 -37.06
CA ASP A 315 -32.58 54.79 -38.17
C ASP A 315 -33.94 55.47 -37.95
N GLN A 316 -34.45 55.48 -36.72
CA GLN A 316 -35.66 56.23 -36.37
C GLN A 316 -35.48 57.74 -36.63
N GLN A 317 -34.35 58.32 -36.20
CA GLN A 317 -34.06 59.74 -36.47
C GLN A 317 -33.95 60.04 -37.96
N ARG A 318 -33.38 59.14 -38.77
CA ARG A 318 -33.32 59.30 -40.23
C ARG A 318 -34.71 59.27 -40.86
N VAL A 319 -35.59 58.37 -40.41
CA VAL A 319 -36.98 58.30 -40.88
C VAL A 319 -37.73 59.58 -40.54
N GLU A 320 -37.59 60.09 -39.31
CA GLU A 320 -38.20 61.36 -38.88
C GLU A 320 -37.65 62.55 -39.68
N THR A 321 -36.32 62.62 -39.89
CA THR A 321 -35.69 63.67 -40.68
C THR A 321 -36.17 63.65 -42.14
N ASN A 322 -36.26 62.46 -42.76
CA ASN A 322 -36.76 62.32 -44.13
C ASN A 322 -38.24 62.70 -44.24
N ARG A 323 -39.05 62.38 -43.22
CA ARG A 323 -40.45 62.76 -43.18
C ARG A 323 -40.61 64.28 -43.07
N ILE A 324 -39.79 64.95 -42.27
CA ILE A 324 -39.76 66.42 -42.18
C ILE A 324 -39.31 67.02 -43.52
N ALA A 325 -38.25 66.49 -44.13
CA ALA A 325 -37.76 66.98 -45.42
C ALA A 325 -38.80 66.81 -46.54
N ALA A 326 -39.54 65.69 -46.56
CA ALA A 326 -40.61 65.46 -47.52
C ALA A 326 -41.76 66.46 -47.33
N ALA A 327 -42.20 66.69 -46.09
CA ALA A 327 -43.24 67.67 -45.79
C ALA A 327 -42.80 69.10 -46.17
N LEU A 328 -41.54 69.47 -45.87
CA LEU A 328 -40.99 70.77 -46.28
C LEU A 328 -40.96 70.92 -47.80
N LYS A 329 -40.55 69.87 -48.53
CA LYS A 329 -40.55 69.89 -49.99
C LYS A 329 -41.96 70.03 -50.55
N GLU A 330 -42.93 69.29 -50.03
CA GLU A 330 -44.34 69.39 -50.43
C GLU A 330 -44.88 70.81 -50.19
N THR A 331 -44.59 71.42 -49.03
CA THR A 331 -44.98 72.81 -48.77
C THR A 331 -44.26 73.81 -49.69
N GLN A 332 -43.01 73.56 -50.06
CA GLN A 332 -42.27 74.41 -50.99
C GLN A 332 -42.84 74.30 -52.41
N ASP A 333 -43.13 73.08 -52.88
CA ASP A 333 -43.74 72.84 -54.20
C ASP A 333 -45.13 73.49 -54.29
N LEU A 334 -45.93 73.45 -53.20
CA LEU A 334 -47.21 74.15 -53.08
C LEU A 334 -47.04 75.68 -53.13
N LEU A 335 -46.08 76.24 -52.40
CA LEU A 335 -45.77 77.67 -52.44
C LEU A 335 -45.27 78.13 -53.82
N GLU A 336 -44.50 77.30 -54.52
CA GLU A 336 -43.98 77.62 -55.85
C GLU A 336 -45.06 77.56 -56.93
N THR A 337 -45.99 76.60 -56.82
CA THR A 337 -47.22 76.58 -57.65
C THR A 337 -48.12 77.77 -57.36
N GLU A 338 -48.28 78.17 -56.10
CA GLU A 338 -49.07 79.35 -55.72
C GLU A 338 -48.43 80.66 -56.23
N ARG A 339 -47.10 80.78 -56.16
CA ARG A 339 -46.34 81.91 -56.74
C ARG A 339 -46.45 82.05 -58.26
N HIS A 340 -46.74 80.98 -58.99
CA HIS A 340 -46.94 81.02 -60.45
C HIS A 340 -48.37 81.42 -60.85
N VAL A 341 -49.33 81.44 -59.91
CA VAL A 341 -50.75 81.67 -60.19
C VAL A 341 -51.24 83.06 -59.73
N GLN A 342 -50.50 83.78 -58.87
CA GLN A 342 -50.93 85.07 -58.29
C GLN A 342 -49.99 86.25 -58.59
N PRO A 343 -50.49 87.42 -59.05
CA PRO A 343 -49.68 88.63 -59.22
C PRO A 343 -49.35 89.30 -57.88
N LYS A 344 -48.10 89.77 -57.78
CA LYS A 344 -47.50 90.51 -56.64
C LYS A 344 -48.33 91.72 -56.20
N THR A 345 -49.19 91.54 -55.20
CA THR A 345 -49.53 92.58 -54.21
C THR A 345 -49.71 91.91 -52.85
N THR A 346 -48.71 92.12 -51.99
CA THR A 346 -48.55 91.71 -50.59
C THR A 346 -49.80 91.80 -49.73
N THR A 347 -49.87 90.97 -48.69
CA THR A 347 -50.36 91.44 -47.37
C THR A 347 -49.51 90.86 -46.24
N GLU A 348 -49.00 91.74 -45.37
CA GLU A 348 -48.25 91.42 -44.15
C GLU A 348 -48.96 90.39 -43.25
N GLU A 349 -50.28 90.25 -43.38
CA GLU A 349 -51.08 89.24 -42.69
C GLU A 349 -50.64 87.80 -43.02
N GLU A 350 -50.25 87.49 -44.26
CA GLU A 350 -49.81 86.13 -44.61
C GLU A 350 -48.45 85.80 -43.99
N THR A 351 -47.55 86.80 -43.90
CA THR A 351 -46.29 86.64 -43.19
C THR A 351 -46.48 86.51 -41.68
N GLU A 352 -47.46 87.20 -41.10
CA GLU A 352 -47.83 87.08 -39.69
C GLU A 352 -48.42 85.68 -39.39
N VAL A 353 -49.30 85.19 -40.26
CA VAL A 353 -49.90 83.85 -40.15
C VAL A 353 -48.83 82.76 -40.27
N PHE A 354 -47.90 82.88 -41.23
CA PHE A 354 -46.80 81.94 -41.36
C PHE A 354 -45.88 81.96 -40.13
N LYS A 355 -45.58 83.14 -39.59
CA LYS A 355 -44.75 83.28 -38.39
C LYS A 355 -45.43 82.66 -37.17
N ASN A 356 -46.74 82.85 -37.01
CA ASN A 356 -47.52 82.22 -35.94
C ASN A 356 -47.61 80.70 -36.12
N PHE A 357 -47.71 80.20 -37.35
CA PHE A 357 -47.67 78.77 -37.64
C PHE A 357 -46.31 78.15 -37.31
N CYS A 358 -45.20 78.78 -37.71
CA CYS A 358 -43.86 78.33 -37.35
C CYS A 358 -43.64 78.35 -35.83
N GLN A 359 -44.14 79.38 -35.13
CA GLN A 359 -44.03 79.45 -33.68
C GLN A 359 -44.84 78.34 -33.00
N ALA A 360 -46.07 78.07 -33.46
CA ALA A 360 -46.89 76.98 -32.96
C ALA A 360 -46.23 75.60 -33.18
N ALA A 361 -45.59 75.40 -34.33
CA ALA A 361 -44.85 74.17 -34.61
C ALA A 361 -43.61 74.01 -33.73
N VAL A 362 -42.90 75.10 -33.43
CA VAL A 362 -41.78 75.10 -32.47
C VAL A 362 -42.26 74.80 -31.05
N ASP A 363 -43.39 75.39 -30.64
CA ASP A 363 -43.97 75.17 -29.31
C ASP A 363 -44.46 73.72 -29.15
N GLU A 364 -45.09 73.15 -30.18
CA GLU A 364 -45.51 71.73 -30.19
C GLU A 364 -44.29 70.79 -30.15
N GLN A 365 -43.23 71.10 -30.90
CA GLN A 365 -41.99 70.33 -30.84
C GLN A 365 -41.31 70.42 -29.47
N PHE A 366 -41.39 71.59 -28.82
CA PHE A 366 -40.88 71.79 -27.46
C PHE A 366 -41.68 70.96 -26.45
N ASP A 367 -43.00 70.88 -26.58
CA ASP A 367 -43.87 70.10 -25.72
C ASP A 367 -43.62 68.59 -25.87
N VAL A 368 -43.46 68.10 -27.11
CA VAL A 368 -43.07 66.71 -27.39
C VAL A 368 -41.69 66.39 -26.79
N SER A 369 -40.70 67.28 -26.96
CA SER A 369 -39.36 67.13 -26.41
C SER A 369 -39.37 67.10 -24.87
N SER A 370 -40.20 67.94 -24.26
CA SER A 370 -40.41 67.98 -22.80
C SER A 370 -41.01 66.67 -22.29
N LYS A 371 -41.99 66.12 -23.00
CA LYS A 371 -42.63 64.84 -22.65
C LYS A 371 -41.70 63.64 -22.82
N LEU A 372 -40.91 63.63 -23.90
CA LEU A 372 -39.87 62.61 -24.13
C LEU A 372 -38.81 62.63 -23.03
N LYS A 373 -38.45 63.83 -22.54
CA LYS A 373 -37.54 63.98 -21.40
C LYS A 373 -38.15 63.42 -20.11
N GLU A 374 -39.43 63.66 -19.86
CA GLU A 374 -40.13 63.12 -18.69
C GLU A 374 -40.23 61.59 -18.72
N ASP A 375 -40.54 61.00 -19.89
CA ASP A 375 -40.57 59.56 -20.08
C ASP A 375 -39.17 58.93 -19.94
N LEU A 376 -38.13 59.62 -20.43
CA LEU A 376 -36.74 59.19 -20.23
C LEU A 376 -36.34 59.21 -18.75
N ASP A 377 -36.69 60.27 -18.03
CA ASP A 377 -36.44 60.39 -16.58
C ASP A 377 -37.25 59.35 -15.77
N LYS A 378 -38.43 58.96 -16.25
CA LYS A 378 -39.22 57.87 -15.67
C LYS A 378 -38.56 56.51 -15.92
N ALA A 379 -38.16 56.21 -17.15
CA ALA A 379 -37.48 54.97 -17.50
C ALA A 379 -36.15 54.81 -16.74
N LYS A 380 -35.42 55.93 -16.55
CA LYS A 380 -34.19 55.95 -15.75
C LYS A 380 -34.45 55.56 -14.29
N ARG A 381 -35.51 56.09 -13.67
CA ARG A 381 -35.93 55.72 -12.30
C ARG A 381 -36.35 54.25 -12.18
N GLU A 382 -37.05 53.72 -13.18
CA GLU A 382 -37.43 52.30 -13.21
C GLU A 382 -36.19 51.39 -13.32
N LEU A 383 -35.22 51.76 -14.16
CA LEU A 383 -33.93 51.06 -14.27
C LEU A 383 -33.13 51.11 -12.97
N GLU A 384 -33.08 52.26 -12.30
CA GLU A 384 -32.43 52.41 -10.98
C GLU A 384 -33.11 51.50 -9.94
N THR A 385 -34.44 51.37 -9.99
CA THR A 385 -35.21 50.49 -9.09
C THR A 385 -34.91 49.02 -9.35
N ILE A 386 -34.86 48.59 -10.62
CA ILE A 386 -34.53 47.21 -11.00
C ILE A 386 -33.08 46.88 -10.60
N HIS A 387 -32.14 47.81 -10.83
CA HIS A 387 -30.75 47.63 -10.42
C HIS A 387 -30.63 47.49 -8.90
N PHE A 388 -31.39 48.26 -8.12
CA PHE A 388 -31.44 48.13 -6.67
C PHE A 388 -32.00 46.76 -6.22
N GLN A 389 -33.09 46.29 -6.84
CA GLN A 389 -33.66 44.97 -6.56
C GLN A 389 -32.67 43.84 -6.87
N TRP A 390 -31.99 43.92 -8.02
CA TRP A 390 -30.96 42.94 -8.39
C TRP A 390 -29.79 42.94 -7.41
N GLN A 391 -29.31 44.11 -6.97
CA GLN A 391 -28.29 44.22 -5.92
C GLN A 391 -28.76 43.57 -4.61
N GLN A 392 -30.02 43.77 -4.24
CA GLN A 392 -30.61 43.18 -3.03
C GLN A 392 -30.77 41.66 -3.14
N GLU A 393 -31.22 41.14 -4.29
CA GLU A 393 -31.29 39.70 -4.55
C GLU A 393 -29.92 39.04 -4.54
N ARG A 394 -28.93 39.69 -5.15
CA ARG A 394 -27.53 39.27 -5.12
C ARG A 394 -27.00 39.22 -3.68
N PHE A 395 -27.25 40.27 -2.88
CA PHE A 395 -26.88 40.29 -1.46
C PHE A 395 -27.55 39.15 -0.68
N ASN A 396 -28.84 38.91 -0.91
CA ASN A 396 -29.59 37.82 -0.28
C ASN A 396 -29.09 36.44 -0.70
N ALA A 397 -28.71 36.26 -1.96
CA ALA A 397 -28.11 35.01 -2.46
C ALA A 397 -26.75 34.74 -1.80
N THR A 398 -25.89 35.77 -1.71
CA THR A 398 -24.62 35.68 -0.98
C THR A 398 -24.86 35.39 0.51
N ALA A 399 -25.87 36.00 1.14
CA ALA A 399 -26.22 35.74 2.53
C ALA A 399 -26.74 34.31 2.77
N ARG A 400 -27.47 33.71 1.81
CA ARG A 400 -27.87 32.29 1.87
C ARG A 400 -26.67 31.37 1.72
N GLN A 401 -25.78 31.65 0.77
CA GLN A 401 -24.53 30.91 0.61
C GLN A 401 -23.63 31.01 1.84
N LEU A 402 -23.60 32.16 2.52
CA LEU A 402 -22.91 32.33 3.80
C LEU A 402 -23.54 31.47 4.91
N LYS A 403 -24.87 31.36 4.99
CA LYS A 403 -25.52 30.48 5.97
C LYS A 403 -25.27 28.99 5.71
N ASP A 404 -25.28 28.58 4.45
CA ASP A 404 -24.92 27.20 4.08
C ASP A 404 -23.43 26.94 4.33
N SER A 405 -22.58 27.94 4.06
CA SER A 405 -21.16 27.93 4.42
C SER A 405 -20.96 27.85 5.93
N ASP A 406 -21.73 28.57 6.75
CA ASP A 406 -21.64 28.52 8.21
C ASP A 406 -22.05 27.15 8.76
N TYR A 407 -23.02 26.48 8.13
CA TYR A 407 -23.37 25.11 8.47
C TYR A 407 -22.24 24.11 8.13
N PHE A 408 -21.63 24.25 6.95
CA PHE A 408 -20.42 23.47 6.60
C PHE A 408 -19.24 23.82 7.51
N HIS A 409 -19.07 25.08 7.88
CA HIS A 409 -18.00 25.55 8.75
C HIS A 409 -18.19 25.05 10.19
N TRP A 410 -19.44 24.97 10.66
CA TRP A 410 -19.81 24.37 11.93
C TRP A 410 -19.56 22.87 11.96
N GLN A 411 -19.91 22.12 10.89
CA GLN A 411 -19.56 20.71 10.77
C GLN A 411 -18.04 20.49 10.74
N MET A 412 -17.32 21.32 10.00
CA MET A 412 -15.86 21.31 9.95
C MET A 412 -15.25 21.65 11.32
N HIS A 413 -15.81 22.62 12.04
CA HIS A 413 -15.38 22.99 13.39
C HIS A 413 -15.63 21.86 14.38
N ILE A 414 -16.76 21.15 14.30
CA ILE A 414 -17.04 19.96 15.11
C ILE A 414 -16.00 18.87 14.83
N MET A 415 -15.76 18.53 13.55
CA MET A 415 -14.76 17.53 13.20
C MET A 415 -13.34 17.93 13.61
N ALA A 416 -12.98 19.21 13.48
CA ALA A 416 -11.70 19.74 13.95
C ALA A 416 -11.58 19.67 15.48
N SER A 417 -12.66 19.96 16.22
CA SER A 417 -12.68 19.86 17.68
C SER A 417 -12.55 18.41 18.17
N TYR A 418 -13.15 17.43 17.48
CA TYR A 418 -12.95 16.01 17.77
C TYR A 418 -11.50 15.58 17.53
N ARG A 419 -10.89 15.97 16.39
CA ARG A 419 -9.49 15.68 16.10
C ARG A 419 -8.53 16.35 17.09
N ALA A 420 -8.82 17.57 17.51
CA ALA A 420 -8.04 18.27 18.53
C ALA A 420 -8.11 17.53 19.87
N HIS A 421 -9.28 17.00 20.24
CA HIS A 421 -9.42 16.17 21.44
C HIS A 421 -8.63 14.85 21.36
N GLU A 422 -8.64 14.17 20.21
CA GLU A 422 -7.85 12.95 20.00
C GLU A 422 -6.35 13.25 20.05
N HIS A 423 -5.91 14.34 19.42
CA HIS A 423 -4.52 14.77 19.44
C HIS A 423 -4.07 15.16 20.85
N GLU A 424 -4.89 15.88 21.60
CA GLU A 424 -4.59 16.24 22.99
C GLU A 424 -4.55 15.00 23.90
N ALA A 425 -5.43 14.02 23.70
CA ALA A 425 -5.38 12.75 24.42
C ALA A 425 -4.11 11.95 24.10
N ALA A 426 -3.69 11.91 22.83
CA ALA A 426 -2.44 11.29 22.42
C ALA A 426 -1.22 11.99 23.02
N LYS A 427 -1.23 13.34 23.03
CA LYS A 427 -0.19 14.16 23.66
C LYS A 427 -0.10 13.91 25.17
N GLN A 428 -1.22 13.89 25.88
CA GLN A 428 -1.24 13.58 27.32
C GLN A 428 -0.72 12.16 27.61
N ASN A 429 -1.00 11.19 26.75
CA ASN A 429 -0.46 9.83 26.90
C ASN A 429 1.06 9.79 26.68
N LEU A 430 1.57 10.55 25.71
CA LEU A 430 3.01 10.70 25.49
C LEU A 430 3.69 11.39 26.68
N GLU A 431 3.12 12.48 27.20
CA GLU A 431 3.63 13.19 28.37
C GLU A 431 3.65 12.28 29.61
N LYS A 432 2.61 11.46 29.82
CA LYS A 432 2.60 10.43 30.89
C LYS A 432 3.71 9.40 30.71
N ALA A 433 3.95 8.94 29.48
CA ALA A 433 5.02 7.99 29.19
C ALA A 433 6.41 8.61 29.44
N GLN A 434 6.62 9.85 29.00
CA GLN A 434 7.86 10.59 29.26
C GLN A 434 8.07 10.84 30.76
N ALA A 435 7.02 11.25 31.49
CA ALA A 435 7.08 11.42 32.94
C ALA A 435 7.38 10.10 33.67
N PHE A 436 6.85 8.97 33.18
CA PHE A 436 7.18 7.65 33.70
C PHE A 436 8.66 7.31 33.52
N TYR A 437 9.21 7.51 32.32
CA TYR A 437 10.64 7.29 32.06
C TYR A 437 11.53 8.24 32.88
N GLN A 438 11.15 9.50 33.01
CA GLN A 438 11.90 10.46 33.83
C GLN A 438 11.88 10.06 35.30
N ALA A 439 10.73 9.66 35.85
CA ALA A 439 10.63 9.18 37.22
C ALA A 439 11.48 7.92 37.46
N GLN A 440 11.59 7.02 36.46
CA GLN A 440 12.47 5.85 36.54
C GLN A 440 13.95 6.27 36.61
N MET A 441 14.37 7.24 35.81
CA MET A 441 15.74 7.77 35.84
C MET A 441 16.03 8.50 37.15
N ASP A 442 15.09 9.30 37.67
CA ASP A 442 15.22 9.99 38.95
C ASP A 442 15.33 8.98 40.11
N GLN A 443 14.53 7.89 40.07
CA GLN A 443 14.64 6.81 41.04
C GLN A 443 16.03 6.16 41.00
N GLN A 444 16.57 5.85 39.81
CA GLN A 444 17.93 5.34 39.69
C GLN A 444 18.97 6.33 40.23
N GLY A 445 18.77 7.64 40.03
CA GLY A 445 19.59 8.69 40.61
C GLY A 445 19.55 8.72 42.14
N VAL A 446 18.35 8.58 42.75
CA VAL A 446 18.18 8.49 44.20
C VAL A 446 18.84 7.23 44.76
N GLU A 447 18.69 6.09 44.11
CA GLU A 447 19.36 4.84 44.50
C GLU A 447 20.88 5.00 44.43
N THR A 448 21.41 5.63 43.38
CA THR A 448 22.83 5.96 43.23
C THR A 448 23.33 6.88 44.36
N ASN A 449 22.57 7.94 44.68
CA ASN A 449 22.92 8.87 45.76
C ASN A 449 22.85 8.21 47.14
N ARG A 450 21.89 7.31 47.37
CA ARG A 450 21.78 6.53 48.61
C ARG A 450 22.97 5.60 48.78
N ILE A 451 23.42 4.95 47.71
CA ILE A 451 24.65 4.16 47.72
C ILE A 451 25.86 5.05 48.02
N ALA A 452 25.98 6.21 47.37
CA ALA A 452 27.07 7.15 47.62
C ALA A 452 27.09 7.69 49.07
N ALA A 453 25.92 8.00 49.65
CA ALA A 453 25.79 8.46 51.03
C ALA A 453 26.17 7.36 52.03
N ALA A 454 25.70 6.13 51.81
CA ALA A 454 26.10 4.99 52.63
C ALA A 454 27.61 4.76 52.58
N LEU A 455 28.22 4.86 51.39
CA LEU A 455 29.67 4.79 51.23
C LEU A 455 30.40 5.91 52.01
N LYS A 456 29.88 7.14 51.97
CA LYS A 456 30.43 8.26 52.73
C LYS A 456 30.29 8.09 54.24
N GLU A 457 29.14 7.64 54.73
CA GLU A 457 28.92 7.34 56.15
C GLU A 457 29.86 6.24 56.63
N THR A 458 30.03 5.16 55.85
CA THR A 458 31.03 4.13 56.17
C THR A 458 32.45 4.69 56.19
N GLN A 459 32.78 5.64 55.30
CA GLN A 459 34.08 6.30 55.28
C GLN A 459 34.29 7.21 56.52
N ASP A 460 33.28 7.96 56.94
CA ASP A 460 33.34 8.83 58.11
C ASP A 460 33.39 8.01 59.42
N LEU A 461 32.64 6.91 59.51
CA LEU A 461 32.69 5.97 60.64
C LEU A 461 34.08 5.34 60.76
N LEU A 462 34.67 4.91 59.64
CA LEU A 462 36.05 4.49 59.59
C LEU A 462 36.95 5.62 60.12
N GLU A 463 36.93 6.82 59.54
CA GLU A 463 37.81 7.92 59.98
C GLU A 463 37.67 8.25 61.49
N THR A 464 36.47 8.11 62.05
CA THR A 464 36.20 8.29 63.49
C THR A 464 36.77 7.16 64.34
N GLU A 465 36.64 5.90 63.90
CA GLU A 465 37.29 4.74 64.52
C GLU A 465 38.82 4.87 64.52
N ARG A 466 39.37 5.57 63.51
CA ARG A 466 40.82 5.84 63.33
C ARG A 466 41.38 6.73 64.42
N GLN A 467 40.53 7.54 65.02
CA GLN A 467 40.88 8.46 66.11
C GLN A 467 40.75 7.82 67.50
N VAL A 468 40.02 6.71 67.63
CA VAL A 468 39.67 6.09 68.93
C VAL A 468 40.44 4.79 69.20
N GLN A 469 40.90 4.07 68.17
CA GLN A 469 41.68 2.84 68.33
C GLN A 469 43.20 3.04 68.14
N PRO A 470 44.06 2.26 68.81
CA PRO A 470 45.51 2.30 68.58
C PRO A 470 45.80 2.03 67.10
N LYS A 471 46.58 2.94 66.47
CA LYS A 471 46.85 3.04 65.01
C LYS A 471 47.13 1.74 64.25
N THR A 472 47.49 0.66 64.93
CA THR A 472 47.87 -0.62 64.31
C THR A 472 46.69 -1.48 63.87
N THR A 473 45.48 -1.37 64.44
CA THR A 473 44.34 -2.23 64.05
C THR A 473 43.51 -1.66 62.90
N MET A 474 43.35 -0.34 62.83
CA MET A 474 42.50 0.25 61.80
C MET A 474 43.18 0.41 60.42
N GLU A 475 44.51 0.47 60.35
CA GLU A 475 45.20 0.41 59.06
C GLU A 475 44.92 -0.93 58.35
N GLU A 476 44.82 -2.03 59.11
CA GLU A 476 44.46 -3.34 58.55
C GLU A 476 43.01 -3.36 58.05
N GLU A 477 42.04 -2.82 58.80
CA GLU A 477 40.63 -2.79 58.39
C GLU A 477 40.38 -1.84 57.20
N MET A 478 41.06 -0.70 57.11
CA MET A 478 40.94 0.19 55.94
C MET A 478 41.60 -0.41 54.69
N GLU A 479 42.69 -1.17 54.85
CA GLU A 479 43.27 -1.90 53.73
C GLU A 479 42.32 -3.02 53.25
N VAL A 480 41.65 -3.72 54.17
CA VAL A 480 40.61 -4.72 53.85
C VAL A 480 39.42 -4.07 53.11
N PHE A 481 38.91 -2.93 53.58
CA PHE A 481 37.80 -2.23 52.92
C PHE A 481 38.19 -1.67 51.55
N LYS A 482 39.40 -1.11 51.43
CA LYS A 482 39.93 -0.63 50.14
C LYS A 482 40.08 -1.77 49.14
N ASN A 483 40.58 -2.92 49.59
CA ASN A 483 40.68 -4.14 48.77
C ASN A 483 39.28 -4.66 48.36
N PHE A 484 38.29 -4.56 49.25
CA PHE A 484 36.91 -4.93 48.94
C PHE A 484 36.27 -4.01 47.88
N CYS A 485 36.40 -2.69 48.02
CA CYS A 485 35.88 -1.72 47.05
C CYS A 485 36.59 -1.83 45.69
N GLN A 486 37.90 -2.04 45.69
CA GLN A 486 38.66 -2.27 44.46
C GLN A 486 38.20 -3.56 43.77
N ALA A 487 38.00 -4.64 44.53
CA ALA A 487 37.47 -5.90 43.99
C ALA A 487 36.08 -5.73 43.37
N ALA A 488 35.20 -4.94 43.98
CA ALA A 488 33.86 -4.68 43.45
C ALA A 488 33.88 -3.84 42.15
N VAL A 489 34.75 -2.84 42.06
CA VAL A 489 34.94 -2.04 40.83
C VAL A 489 35.55 -2.89 39.72
N ASP A 490 36.55 -3.71 40.05
CA ASP A 490 37.19 -4.63 39.10
C ASP A 490 36.18 -5.67 38.58
N GLU A 491 35.28 -6.18 39.43
CA GLU A 491 34.19 -7.08 39.05
C GLU A 491 33.19 -6.39 38.11
N GLN A 492 32.80 -5.14 38.38
CA GLN A 492 31.88 -4.40 37.53
C GLN A 492 32.50 -4.06 36.15
N LEU A 493 33.78 -3.66 36.12
CA LEU A 493 34.52 -3.44 34.89
C LEU A 493 34.69 -4.74 34.09
N TYR A 494 34.94 -5.86 34.77
CA TYR A 494 34.99 -7.19 34.15
C TYR A 494 33.63 -7.56 33.53
N VAL A 495 32.51 -7.37 34.24
CA VAL A 495 31.16 -7.63 33.72
C VAL A 495 30.83 -6.74 32.52
N SER A 496 31.14 -5.44 32.59
CA SER A 496 30.92 -4.50 31.48
C SER A 496 31.76 -4.84 30.24
N SER A 497 33.05 -5.16 30.44
CA SER A 497 33.96 -5.61 29.38
C SER A 497 33.46 -6.91 28.73
N LYS A 498 33.00 -7.87 29.54
CA LYS A 498 32.44 -9.13 29.08
C LYS A 498 31.15 -8.93 28.27
N LEU A 499 30.22 -8.10 28.75
CA LEU A 499 28.99 -7.78 28.01
C LEU A 499 29.26 -7.10 26.67
N LYS A 500 30.26 -6.20 26.62
CA LYS A 500 30.69 -5.58 25.37
C LYS A 500 31.28 -6.59 24.39
N ALA A 501 32.16 -7.48 24.88
CA ALA A 501 32.73 -8.55 24.07
C ALA A 501 31.65 -9.53 23.55
N ASP A 502 30.69 -9.91 24.40
CA ASP A 502 29.57 -10.77 24.03
C ASP A 502 28.69 -10.11 22.96
N LEU A 503 28.44 -8.79 23.07
CA LEU A 503 27.69 -8.02 22.09
C LEU A 503 28.41 -7.92 20.73
N ASP A 504 29.73 -7.66 20.75
CA ASP A 504 30.53 -7.59 19.53
C ASP A 504 30.63 -8.96 18.85
N ASN A 505 30.78 -10.04 19.63
CA ASN A 505 30.76 -11.41 19.12
C ASN A 505 29.38 -11.76 18.50
N ALA A 506 28.27 -11.40 19.16
CA ALA A 506 26.92 -11.63 18.62
C ALA A 506 26.68 -10.87 17.30
N LYS A 507 27.18 -9.64 17.18
CA LYS A 507 27.13 -8.87 15.92
C LYS A 507 27.95 -9.53 14.81
N GLN A 508 29.12 -10.06 15.16
CA GLN A 508 29.98 -10.75 14.20
C GLN A 508 29.38 -12.08 13.74
N GLU A 509 28.80 -12.86 14.65
CA GLU A 509 28.07 -14.09 14.32
C GLU A 509 26.89 -13.84 13.38
N LEU A 510 26.12 -12.76 13.61
CA LEU A 510 25.04 -12.33 12.70
C LEU A 510 25.57 -11.97 11.31
N LYS A 511 26.67 -11.23 11.24
CA LYS A 511 27.28 -10.84 9.95
C LYS A 511 27.80 -12.05 9.19
N ASN A 512 28.44 -12.99 9.88
CA ASN A 512 28.94 -14.23 9.28
C ASN A 512 27.79 -15.13 8.82
N GLY A 513 26.70 -15.23 9.61
CA GLY A 513 25.51 -15.98 9.22
C GLY A 513 24.82 -15.41 7.99
N HIS A 514 24.80 -14.08 7.84
CA HIS A 514 24.26 -13.43 6.64
C HIS A 514 25.10 -13.74 5.38
N LEU A 515 26.43 -13.69 5.49
CA LEU A 515 27.34 -14.06 4.40
C LEU A 515 27.18 -15.52 3.99
N GLN A 516 27.16 -16.43 4.97
CA GLN A 516 26.98 -17.86 4.72
C GLN A 516 25.64 -18.13 4.01
N TRP A 517 24.55 -17.48 4.44
CA TRP A 517 23.25 -17.62 3.76
C TRP A 517 23.30 -17.12 2.31
N GLN A 518 24.02 -16.04 2.04
CA GLN A 518 24.18 -15.50 0.69
C GLN A 518 25.00 -16.44 -0.22
N GLU A 519 26.05 -17.06 0.32
CA GLU A 519 26.88 -18.06 -0.37
C GLU A 519 26.08 -19.34 -0.65
N GLU A 520 25.34 -19.85 0.34
CA GLU A 520 24.45 -21.01 0.18
C GLU A 520 23.38 -20.74 -0.88
N LYS A 521 22.74 -19.57 -0.84
CA LYS A 521 21.74 -19.17 -1.86
C LYS A 521 22.35 -19.16 -3.27
N SER A 522 23.55 -18.63 -3.43
CA SER A 522 24.25 -18.59 -4.71
C SER A 522 24.65 -19.99 -5.19
N SER A 523 25.05 -20.88 -4.27
CA SER A 523 25.37 -22.28 -4.58
C SER A 523 24.13 -23.07 -5.04
N TYR A 524 22.99 -22.89 -4.38
CA TYR A 524 21.74 -23.53 -4.81
C TYR A 524 21.30 -23.04 -6.19
N GLN A 525 21.46 -21.74 -6.46
CA GLN A 525 21.16 -21.18 -7.78
C GLN A 525 22.04 -21.82 -8.86
N ALA A 526 23.35 -21.94 -8.63
CA ALA A 526 24.27 -22.59 -9.56
C ALA A 526 23.92 -24.07 -9.80
N GLN A 527 23.54 -24.80 -8.76
CA GLN A 527 23.13 -26.21 -8.89
C GLN A 527 21.85 -26.35 -9.72
N MET A 528 20.88 -25.45 -9.55
CA MET A 528 19.65 -25.43 -10.36
C MET A 528 19.93 -25.10 -11.82
N ASP A 529 20.83 -24.16 -12.08
CA ASP A 529 21.23 -23.79 -13.44
C ASP A 529 22.00 -24.93 -14.13
N GLU A 530 22.84 -25.68 -13.40
CA GLU A 530 23.51 -26.89 -13.91
C GLU A 530 22.52 -28.00 -14.24
N GLN A 531 21.52 -28.25 -13.37
CA GLN A 531 20.47 -29.23 -13.67
C GLN A 531 19.63 -28.84 -14.88
N ARG A 532 19.33 -27.55 -15.06
CA ARG A 532 18.65 -27.05 -16.25
C ARG A 532 19.51 -27.29 -17.49
N ALA A 533 20.82 -27.03 -17.42
CA ALA A 533 21.73 -27.30 -18.52
C ALA A 533 21.77 -28.80 -18.89
N GLU A 534 21.81 -29.68 -17.89
CA GLU A 534 21.81 -31.14 -18.10
C GLU A 534 20.48 -31.62 -18.71
N THR A 535 19.34 -31.12 -18.22
CA THR A 535 18.02 -31.43 -18.78
C THR A 535 17.93 -31.00 -20.25
N ASN A 536 18.46 -29.83 -20.58
CA ASN A 536 18.52 -29.34 -21.96
C ASN A 536 19.43 -30.20 -22.85
N ARG A 537 20.55 -30.73 -22.33
CA ARG A 537 21.41 -31.68 -23.06
C ARG A 537 20.68 -32.99 -23.34
N ILE A 538 19.98 -33.54 -22.34
CA ILE A 538 19.19 -34.77 -22.49
C ILE A 538 18.08 -34.57 -23.54
N ALA A 539 17.35 -33.46 -23.46
CA ALA A 539 16.30 -33.14 -24.43
C ALA A 539 16.85 -32.99 -25.85
N ALA A 540 18.03 -32.38 -26.02
CA ALA A 540 18.69 -32.28 -27.32
C ALA A 540 19.12 -33.65 -27.86
N ALA A 541 19.70 -34.52 -27.02
CA ALA A 541 20.11 -35.86 -27.40
C ALA A 541 18.91 -36.76 -27.77
N LEU A 542 17.79 -36.64 -27.05
CA LEU A 542 16.54 -37.32 -27.37
C LEU A 542 15.98 -36.88 -28.72
N LYS A 543 16.04 -35.57 -29.01
CA LYS A 543 15.62 -35.04 -30.30
C LYS A 543 16.51 -35.56 -31.44
N GLU A 544 17.83 -35.57 -31.26
CA GLU A 544 18.76 -36.09 -32.25
C GLU A 544 18.53 -37.59 -32.53
N THR A 545 18.32 -38.39 -31.49
CA THR A 545 17.98 -39.82 -31.65
C THR A 545 16.63 -40.03 -32.33
N GLN A 546 15.63 -39.19 -32.04
CA GLN A 546 14.35 -39.25 -32.73
C GLN A 546 14.47 -38.89 -34.22
N ASP A 547 15.24 -37.86 -34.56
CA ASP A 547 15.51 -37.46 -35.95
C ASP A 547 16.26 -38.56 -36.72
N LEU A 548 17.23 -39.24 -36.08
CA LEU A 548 17.94 -40.39 -36.66
C LEU A 548 16.99 -41.58 -36.91
N LEU A 549 16.10 -41.89 -35.96
CA LEU A 549 15.10 -42.95 -36.11
C LEU A 549 14.11 -42.67 -37.24
N GLU A 550 13.63 -41.43 -37.36
CA GLU A 550 12.75 -41.03 -38.45
C GLU A 550 13.46 -41.18 -39.81
N THR A 551 14.74 -40.84 -39.86
CA THR A 551 15.59 -41.00 -41.05
C THR A 551 15.81 -42.48 -41.39
N GLU A 552 16.06 -43.34 -40.41
CA GLU A 552 16.25 -44.78 -40.60
C GLU A 552 14.95 -45.49 -41.00
N ARG A 553 13.81 -45.08 -40.40
CA ARG A 553 12.48 -45.56 -40.76
C ARG A 553 12.10 -45.23 -42.20
N GLN A 554 12.59 -44.10 -42.71
CA GLN A 554 12.43 -43.72 -44.12
C GLN A 554 13.41 -44.48 -45.05
N ALA A 555 14.51 -45.01 -44.52
CA ALA A 555 15.54 -45.71 -45.29
C ALA A 555 15.36 -47.24 -45.36
N GLN A 556 14.68 -47.88 -44.40
CA GLN A 556 14.53 -49.34 -44.38
C GLN A 556 13.21 -49.87 -44.99
N PRO A 557 13.26 -50.87 -45.89
CA PRO A 557 12.07 -51.56 -46.38
C PRO A 557 11.51 -52.54 -45.31
N LYS A 558 10.40 -52.15 -44.67
CA LYS A 558 9.32 -52.93 -43.97
C LYS A 558 9.54 -54.38 -43.47
N THR A 559 10.74 -54.85 -43.19
CA THR A 559 10.97 -56.21 -42.66
C THR A 559 11.84 -56.25 -41.42
N THR A 560 12.00 -55.12 -40.73
CA THR A 560 12.77 -55.05 -39.49
C THR A 560 12.03 -55.83 -38.39
N THR A 561 12.72 -56.81 -37.82
CA THR A 561 12.19 -57.85 -36.93
C THR A 561 11.92 -57.32 -35.53
N GLU A 562 10.79 -57.76 -34.95
CA GLU A 562 10.28 -57.44 -33.60
C GLU A 562 11.37 -57.43 -32.50
N GLU A 563 12.37 -58.29 -32.60
CA GLU A 563 13.48 -58.37 -31.64
C GLU A 563 14.31 -57.08 -31.54
N GLU A 564 14.48 -56.33 -32.63
CA GLU A 564 15.23 -55.05 -32.60
C GLU A 564 14.41 -53.93 -31.96
N MET A 565 13.08 -53.94 -32.13
CA MET A 565 12.18 -53.03 -31.42
C MET A 565 12.12 -53.35 -29.92
N GLU A 566 12.14 -54.63 -29.55
CA GLU A 566 12.10 -55.06 -28.14
C GLU A 566 13.39 -54.65 -27.40
N VAL A 567 14.57 -54.82 -28.02
CA VAL A 567 15.84 -54.36 -27.45
C VAL A 567 15.87 -52.84 -27.28
N PHE A 568 15.31 -52.09 -28.24
CA PHE A 568 15.22 -50.64 -28.15
C PHE A 568 14.24 -50.17 -27.06
N LYS A 569 13.09 -50.83 -26.94
CA LYS A 569 12.08 -50.55 -25.90
C LYS A 569 12.67 -50.77 -24.51
N ASN A 570 13.44 -51.84 -24.33
CA ASN A 570 14.16 -52.13 -23.09
C ASN A 570 15.26 -51.10 -22.79
N PHE A 571 15.96 -50.60 -23.81
CA PHE A 571 16.96 -49.54 -23.63
C PHE A 571 16.31 -48.21 -23.19
N CYS A 572 15.21 -47.81 -23.83
CA CYS A 572 14.46 -46.61 -23.44
C CYS A 572 13.86 -46.73 -22.03
N GLN A 573 13.31 -47.91 -21.68
CA GLN A 573 12.78 -48.14 -20.34
C GLN A 573 13.87 -48.05 -19.27
N ALA A 574 15.05 -48.65 -19.51
CA ALA A 574 16.18 -48.56 -18.59
C ALA A 574 16.65 -47.10 -18.39
N ALA A 575 16.66 -46.28 -19.45
CA ALA A 575 17.02 -44.87 -19.34
C ALA A 575 15.98 -44.06 -18.55
N VAL A 576 14.69 -44.35 -18.69
CA VAL A 576 13.61 -43.73 -17.91
C VAL A 576 13.70 -44.14 -16.44
N ASP A 577 13.96 -45.42 -16.16
CA ASP A 577 14.09 -45.93 -14.79
C ASP A 577 15.30 -45.32 -14.07
N GLU A 578 16.43 -45.14 -14.77
CA GLU A 578 17.61 -44.45 -14.23
C GLU A 578 17.31 -42.98 -13.93
N GLN A 579 16.56 -42.29 -14.80
CA GLN A 579 16.17 -40.90 -14.57
C GLN A 579 15.18 -40.74 -13.40
N LEU A 580 14.22 -41.67 -13.26
CA LEU A 580 13.29 -41.72 -12.12
C LEU A 580 14.01 -41.99 -10.79
N TYR A 581 15.03 -42.84 -10.81
CA TYR A 581 15.87 -43.11 -9.64
C TYR A 581 16.66 -41.86 -9.21
N VAL A 582 17.29 -41.13 -10.15
CA VAL A 582 18.01 -39.88 -9.86
C VAL A 582 17.07 -38.80 -9.31
N SER A 583 15.88 -38.65 -9.92
CA SER A 583 14.87 -37.68 -9.48
C SER A 583 14.35 -37.97 -8.06
N SER A 584 14.08 -39.25 -7.77
CA SER A 584 13.63 -39.69 -6.43
C SER A 584 14.70 -39.43 -5.37
N LYS A 585 15.98 -39.66 -5.69
CA LYS A 585 17.09 -39.41 -4.78
C LYS A 585 17.27 -37.91 -4.48
N LEU A 586 17.20 -37.05 -5.50
CA LEU A 586 17.25 -35.60 -5.33
C LEU A 586 16.09 -35.07 -4.47
N LYS A 587 14.89 -35.61 -4.66
CA LYS A 587 13.72 -35.25 -3.84
C LYS A 587 13.94 -35.60 -2.37
N ALA A 588 14.49 -36.79 -2.08
CA ALA A 588 14.83 -37.21 -0.73
C ALA A 588 15.89 -36.29 -0.09
N ASP A 589 16.93 -35.92 -0.84
CA ASP A 589 17.99 -35.01 -0.36
C ASP A 589 17.42 -33.60 -0.07
N LEU A 590 16.52 -33.09 -0.92
CA LEU A 590 15.86 -31.81 -0.72
C LEU A 590 14.97 -31.80 0.53
N ASP A 591 14.19 -32.86 0.75
CA ASP A 591 13.33 -32.98 1.93
C ASP A 591 14.17 -33.09 3.22
N ASN A 592 15.31 -33.78 3.15
CA ASN A 592 16.26 -33.84 4.26
C ASN A 592 16.86 -32.46 4.57
N ALA A 593 17.27 -31.70 3.55
CA ALA A 593 17.76 -30.33 3.72
C ALA A 593 16.71 -29.39 4.34
N LYS A 594 15.44 -29.49 3.89
CA LYS A 594 14.31 -28.75 4.49
C LYS A 594 14.10 -29.11 5.97
N GLN A 595 14.25 -30.38 6.34
CA GLN A 595 14.15 -30.79 7.74
C GLN A 595 15.28 -30.23 8.60
N GLU A 596 16.53 -30.25 8.12
CA GLU A 596 17.66 -29.65 8.83
C GLU A 596 17.48 -28.14 9.01
N LEU A 597 17.00 -27.43 7.98
CA LEU A 597 16.74 -25.99 8.07
C LEU A 597 15.63 -25.67 9.09
N LYS A 598 14.58 -26.49 9.17
CA LYS A 598 13.57 -26.40 10.24
C LYS A 598 14.16 -26.60 11.64
N LYS A 599 15.09 -27.56 11.81
CA LYS A 599 15.80 -27.78 13.09
C LYS A 599 16.63 -26.57 13.47
N VAL A 600 17.35 -25.95 12.52
CA VAL A 600 18.16 -24.74 12.75
C VAL A 600 17.28 -23.57 13.19
N ILE A 601 16.17 -23.31 12.51
CA ILE A 601 15.21 -22.24 12.87
C ILE A 601 14.59 -22.48 14.26
N TYR A 602 14.24 -23.72 14.57
CA TYR A 602 13.69 -24.07 15.88
C TYR A 602 14.72 -23.84 17.00
N ASN A 603 15.98 -24.23 16.76
CA ASN A 603 17.06 -24.05 17.72
C ASN A 603 17.45 -22.58 17.92
N SER A 604 17.41 -21.75 16.87
CA SER A 604 17.67 -20.31 17.00
C SER A 604 16.57 -19.60 17.81
N LYS A 605 15.29 -19.92 17.58
CA LYS A 605 14.16 -19.42 18.39
C LYS A 605 14.22 -19.87 19.84
N ARG A 606 14.72 -21.08 20.12
CA ARG A 606 14.88 -21.57 21.50
C ARG A 606 16.00 -20.85 22.24
N ARG A 607 17.07 -20.44 21.56
CA ARG A 607 18.19 -19.70 22.15
C ARG A 607 17.90 -18.21 22.38
N SER A 608 16.93 -17.61 21.68
CA SER A 608 16.57 -16.19 21.82
C SER A 608 15.52 -15.87 22.88
N LEU A 609 14.93 -16.88 23.54
CA LEU A 609 14.00 -16.66 24.65
C LEU A 609 14.77 -16.41 25.96
N PRO A 610 14.58 -15.24 26.63
CA PRO A 610 15.24 -14.97 27.89
C PRO A 610 14.74 -15.94 28.96
N ASN A 611 15.67 -16.59 29.67
CA ASN A 611 15.38 -17.45 30.81
C ASN A 611 14.60 -16.66 31.88
N LYS A 612 13.29 -16.85 31.96
CA LYS A 612 12.47 -16.25 33.02
C LYS A 612 12.91 -16.82 34.38
N PRO A 613 13.24 -15.97 35.38
CA PRO A 613 13.53 -16.46 36.73
C PRO A 613 12.31 -17.17 37.30
N ARG A 614 12.53 -18.38 37.80
CA ARG A 614 11.51 -19.20 38.45
C ARG A 614 11.24 -18.64 39.84
N TRP A 615 10.27 -17.73 39.96
CA TRP A 615 9.82 -17.24 41.26
C TRP A 615 9.13 -18.38 42.02
N THR A 616 9.81 -18.93 43.03
CA THR A 616 9.20 -19.87 43.98
C THR A 616 8.38 -19.08 44.98
N ASN A 617 7.07 -19.22 44.93
CA ASN A 617 6.14 -18.71 45.94
C ASN A 617 6.48 -19.30 47.32
N ARG A 618 7.10 -18.50 48.19
CA ARG A 618 7.13 -18.74 49.64
C ARG A 618 6.20 -17.71 50.27
N GLU A 619 5.07 -18.17 50.80
CA GLU A 619 4.14 -17.35 51.56
C GLU A 619 4.80 -16.76 52.83
N PRO A 620 4.44 -15.53 53.24
CA PRO A 620 4.97 -14.93 54.45
C PRO A 620 4.27 -15.52 55.68
N ARG A 621 5.05 -16.11 56.59
CA ARG A 621 4.57 -16.41 57.96
C ARG A 621 4.29 -15.10 58.68
N GLN A 622 3.04 -14.88 59.06
CA GLN A 622 2.64 -13.87 60.04
C GLN A 622 3.24 -14.23 61.40
N THR A 623 4.23 -13.48 61.86
CA THR A 623 4.62 -13.44 63.27
C THR A 623 3.80 -12.38 63.98
N GLY A 624 2.92 -12.83 64.87
CA GLY A 624 2.09 -11.96 65.71
C GLY A 624 2.91 -11.20 66.75
N SER A 625 2.51 -9.95 66.97
CA SER A 625 2.89 -9.17 68.13
C SER A 625 1.89 -9.44 69.26
N GLN A 626 2.34 -10.12 70.32
CA GLN A 626 1.73 -10.06 71.66
C GLN A 626 2.77 -9.47 72.62
N GLN A 627 2.38 -8.33 73.23
CA GLN A 627 2.71 -7.82 74.57
C GLN A 627 4.12 -8.05 75.15
N LEU A 628 4.89 -6.97 75.34
CA LEU A 628 5.01 -6.23 76.61
C LEU A 628 5.80 -4.92 76.40
#